data_AF-A0A9D6DM79-F1
#
_entry.id   AF-A0A9D6DM79-F1
#
_cell.length_a   1.000
_cell.length_b   1.000
_cell.length_c   1.000
_cell.angle_alpha   90.00
_cell.angle_beta   90.00
_cell.angle_gamma   90.00
#
_symmetry.space_group_name_H-M   'P 1'
#
loop_
_entity.id
_entity.type
_entity.pdbx_description
1 polymer ?
#
loop_
_entity_poly.entity_id
_entity_poly.type
_entity_poly.pdbx_seq_one_letter_code
_entity_poly.pdbx_strand_id
1 'polypeptide(L)'
;MQRGATSAHIVGVGHTDLAVYRGLHLPLDEALRLEQLLAEPVRQRTPRKGRARSWKSARRSSKADNSRMGTAHRKVRERRARKQAIQMAAVRVFAEKGFSRATMEDIARQAEISVGTIYLYYRSKEDLYVSLLFESMQRMSEAIGKIMTSGLPPDRQLMRVWNYFYDYHAHYPQSYRVLVFLQQPGLTAGISRRTLQEINVRSARNFSLVSHIVAAAIDKGIYRPHEPREVVDLLWSLFLGLVHLSETRKNLGVTISTLRDLHRKAFAWLEEGLRVARPTSRGA
;
A
#
# COMPACT_ATOMS: atom_id res chain seq x y z
N MET A 1 13.84 -44.46 32.49
CA MET A 1 12.85 -43.37 32.25
C MET A 1 13.60 -42.05 32.17
N GLN A 2 13.05 -41.09 31.42
CA GLN A 2 13.54 -39.72 31.11
C GLN A 2 14.48 -39.59 29.89
N ARG A 3 13.89 -39.15 28.76
CA ARG A 3 14.56 -38.44 27.67
C ARG A 3 14.18 -36.97 27.77
N GLY A 4 15.17 -36.09 27.73
CA GLY A 4 15.01 -34.63 27.76
C GLY A 4 14.35 -34.10 26.50
N ALA A 5 13.42 -33.15 26.68
CA ALA A 5 12.78 -32.39 25.62
C ALA A 5 13.56 -31.09 25.40
N THR A 6 14.04 -30.89 24.18
CA THR A 6 14.67 -29.66 23.70
C THR A 6 13.56 -28.63 23.45
N SER A 7 13.52 -27.56 24.25
CA SER A 7 12.57 -26.46 24.11
C SER A 7 13.08 -25.46 23.08
N ALA A 8 12.29 -25.20 22.04
CA ALA A 8 12.56 -24.18 21.03
C ALA A 8 12.20 -22.79 21.59
N HIS A 9 13.14 -21.86 21.51
CA HIS A 9 12.93 -20.45 21.81
C HIS A 9 11.94 -19.83 20.82
N ILE A 10 10.76 -19.43 21.32
CA ILE A 10 9.84 -18.52 20.64
C ILE A 10 10.25 -17.11 21.07
N VAL A 11 10.78 -16.32 20.13
CA VAL A 11 11.04 -14.89 20.33
C VAL A 11 9.69 -14.18 20.37
N GLY A 12 9.33 -13.68 21.54
CA GLY A 12 8.10 -12.94 21.77
C GLY A 12 8.06 -11.63 20.99
N VAL A 13 6.96 -11.42 20.27
CA VAL A 13 6.63 -10.12 19.67
C VAL A 13 6.24 -9.20 20.82
N GLY A 14 7.11 -8.22 21.09
CA GLY A 14 6.93 -7.22 22.13
C GLY A 14 5.63 -6.44 21.96
N HIS A 15 5.01 -6.11 23.09
CA HIS A 15 3.77 -5.37 23.22
C HIS A 15 3.78 -4.09 22.38
N THR A 16 2.74 -3.92 21.54
CA THR A 16 2.47 -2.67 20.84
C THR A 16 1.90 -1.66 21.84
N ASP A 17 2.57 -0.53 21.98
CA ASP A 17 2.28 0.51 22.97
C ASP A 17 0.89 1.16 22.77
N LEU A 18 0.13 1.28 23.85
CA LEU A 18 -1.22 1.89 23.95
C LEU A 18 -1.25 3.35 23.45
N ALA A 19 -0.09 3.99 23.25
CA ALA A 19 0.05 5.33 22.69
C ALA A 19 -0.42 5.44 21.23
N VAL A 20 -0.34 4.35 20.43
CA VAL A 20 -0.76 4.36 19.01
C VAL A 20 -2.27 4.61 18.84
N TYR A 21 -3.08 4.27 19.85
CA TYR A 21 -4.54 4.36 19.78
C TYR A 21 -5.11 5.67 20.34
N ARG A 22 -4.37 6.41 21.19
CA ARG A 22 -4.84 7.68 21.78
C ARG A 22 -4.96 8.83 20.77
N GLY A 23 -4.29 8.74 19.61
CA GLY A 23 -4.41 9.73 18.53
C GLY A 23 -5.61 9.55 17.61
N LEU A 24 -6.43 8.49 17.78
CA LEU A 24 -7.51 8.13 16.85
C LEU A 24 -8.93 8.52 17.30
N HIS A 25 -9.10 9.14 18.48
CA HIS A 25 -10.41 9.45 19.09
C HIS A 25 -11.44 8.29 19.00
N LEU A 26 -10.97 7.04 19.05
CA LEU A 26 -11.83 5.87 19.12
C LEU A 26 -12.21 5.60 20.58
N PRO A 27 -13.47 5.20 20.86
CA PRO A 27 -13.84 4.77 22.21
C PRO A 27 -13.06 3.49 22.61
N LEU A 28 -12.70 3.39 23.89
CA LEU A 28 -11.72 2.43 24.42
C LEU A 28 -12.10 0.95 24.17
N ASP A 29 -13.40 0.67 24.14
CA ASP A 29 -13.96 -0.66 23.82
C ASP A 29 -13.68 -1.08 22.37
N GLU A 30 -13.70 -0.12 21.44
CA GLU A 30 -13.40 -0.37 20.03
C GLU A 30 -11.89 -0.59 19.79
N ALA A 31 -11.04 0.11 20.56
CA ALA A 31 -9.58 -0.09 20.53
C ALA A 31 -9.19 -1.49 21.05
N LEU A 32 -9.77 -1.93 22.17
CA LEU A 32 -9.51 -3.26 22.76
C LEU A 32 -9.99 -4.40 21.86
N ARG A 33 -11.10 -4.22 21.14
CA ARG A 33 -11.63 -5.22 20.20
C ARG A 33 -10.71 -5.44 18.99
N LEU A 34 -10.07 -4.38 18.51
CA LEU A 34 -9.12 -4.44 17.39
C LEU A 34 -7.81 -5.12 17.80
N GLU A 35 -7.36 -4.92 19.03
CA GLU A 35 -6.18 -5.59 19.58
C GLU A 35 -6.40 -7.12 19.67
N GLN A 36 -7.57 -7.56 20.16
CA GLN A 36 -7.93 -8.98 20.22
C GLN A 36 -8.01 -9.65 18.85
N LEU A 37 -8.53 -8.94 17.84
CA LEU A 37 -8.61 -9.44 16.46
C LEU A 37 -7.24 -9.62 15.79
N LEU A 38 -6.24 -8.84 16.20
CA LEU A 38 -4.87 -8.93 15.68
C LEU A 38 -4.01 -9.95 16.45
N ALA A 39 -4.43 -10.33 17.66
CA ALA A 39 -3.75 -11.31 18.51
C ALA A 39 -4.16 -12.78 18.25
N GLU A 40 -5.22 -13.05 17.48
CA GLU A 40 -5.64 -14.43 17.21
C GLU A 40 -4.73 -15.14 16.19
N PRO A 41 -4.09 -16.27 16.55
CA PRO A 41 -3.34 -17.07 15.58
C PRO A 41 -4.29 -17.79 14.62
N VAL A 42 -4.02 -17.64 13.31
CA VAL A 42 -4.71 -18.35 12.23
C VAL A 42 -4.54 -19.87 12.42
N ARG A 43 -5.57 -20.54 12.93
CA ARG A 43 -5.58 -22.01 13.08
C ARG A 43 -5.59 -22.70 11.72
N GLN A 44 -4.46 -23.24 11.30
CA GLN A 44 -4.40 -24.17 10.16
C GLN A 44 -4.97 -25.53 10.58
N ARG A 45 -6.03 -25.99 9.91
CA ARG A 45 -6.58 -27.34 10.08
C ARG A 45 -5.68 -28.36 9.36
N THR A 46 -5.02 -29.22 10.12
CA THR A 46 -4.35 -30.42 9.59
C THR A 46 -5.37 -31.50 9.20
N PRO A 47 -5.26 -32.15 8.02
CA PRO A 47 -6.17 -33.23 7.64
C PRO A 47 -5.89 -34.52 8.42
N ARG A 48 -6.93 -35.13 8.97
CA ARG A 48 -6.89 -36.37 9.75
C ARG A 48 -6.83 -37.58 8.81
N LYS A 49 -5.86 -38.48 9.00
CA LYS A 49 -5.66 -39.71 8.20
C LYS A 49 -6.88 -40.64 8.30
N GLY A 50 -7.56 -40.86 7.17
CA GLY A 50 -8.69 -41.79 7.02
C GLY A 50 -8.36 -42.92 6.04
N ARG A 51 -8.80 -44.13 6.38
CA ARG A 51 -8.48 -45.44 5.78
C ARG A 51 -8.72 -45.53 4.27
N ALA A 52 -7.83 -46.29 3.61
CA ALA A 52 -7.84 -46.57 2.18
C ALA A 52 -9.11 -47.34 1.74
N ARG A 53 -9.86 -46.78 0.79
CA ARG A 53 -10.88 -47.49 0.00
C ARG A 53 -10.56 -47.35 -1.48
N SER A 54 -10.55 -48.50 -2.16
CA SER A 54 -10.62 -48.76 -3.62
C SER A 54 -10.04 -47.71 -4.58
N TRP A 55 -8.86 -48.01 -5.14
CA TRP A 55 -8.12 -47.19 -6.10
C TRP A 55 -8.77 -47.03 -7.49
N LYS A 56 -9.81 -47.83 -7.82
CA LYS A 56 -10.43 -47.83 -9.16
C LYS A 56 -11.50 -46.74 -9.35
N SER A 57 -12.14 -46.25 -8.28
CA SER A 57 -13.06 -45.10 -8.32
C SER A 57 -12.35 -43.75 -8.13
N ALA A 58 -11.20 -43.73 -7.45
CA ALA A 58 -10.38 -42.53 -7.22
C ALA A 58 -9.79 -41.93 -8.51
N ARG A 59 -9.47 -42.77 -9.52
CA ARG A 59 -8.83 -42.33 -10.77
C ARG A 59 -9.79 -41.61 -11.73
N ARG A 60 -11.08 -41.95 -11.70
CA ARG A 60 -12.15 -41.24 -12.43
C ARG A 60 -12.56 -39.94 -11.74
N SER A 61 -12.58 -39.93 -10.40
CA SER A 61 -12.81 -38.71 -9.59
C SER A 61 -11.67 -37.70 -9.76
N SER A 62 -10.40 -38.13 -9.73
CA SER A 62 -9.21 -37.28 -9.91
C SER A 62 -9.18 -36.54 -11.25
N LYS A 63 -9.58 -37.18 -12.37
CA LYS A 63 -9.57 -36.53 -13.70
C LYS A 63 -10.66 -35.46 -13.84
N ALA A 64 -11.84 -35.72 -13.28
CA ALA A 64 -12.93 -34.75 -13.21
C ALA A 64 -12.59 -33.57 -12.27
N ASP A 65 -11.97 -33.85 -11.12
CA ASP A 65 -11.55 -32.83 -10.15
C ASP A 65 -10.43 -31.94 -10.71
N ASN A 66 -9.47 -32.52 -11.44
CA ASN A 66 -8.39 -31.76 -12.08
C ASN A 66 -8.92 -30.87 -13.23
N SER A 67 -9.96 -31.32 -13.96
CA SER A 67 -10.63 -30.52 -15.00
C SER A 67 -11.50 -29.38 -14.42
N ARG A 68 -12.13 -29.61 -13.26
CA ARG A 68 -12.88 -28.58 -12.51
C ARG A 68 -11.96 -27.55 -11.86
N MET A 69 -10.83 -27.97 -11.30
CA MET A 69 -9.79 -27.04 -10.82
C MET A 69 -9.20 -26.22 -11.98
N GLY A 70 -8.88 -26.84 -13.12
CA GLY A 70 -8.37 -26.12 -14.30
C GLY A 70 -9.34 -25.05 -14.82
N THR A 71 -10.65 -25.33 -14.83
CA THR A 71 -11.68 -24.36 -15.25
C THR A 71 -11.93 -23.27 -14.20
N ALA A 72 -11.87 -23.58 -12.90
CA ALA A 72 -11.97 -22.59 -11.83
C ALA A 72 -10.78 -21.62 -11.82
N HIS A 73 -9.55 -22.13 -11.95
CA HIS A 73 -8.33 -21.31 -12.04
C HIS A 73 -8.35 -20.41 -13.28
N ARG A 74 -8.84 -20.91 -14.42
CA ARG A 74 -9.01 -20.11 -15.64
C ARG A 74 -9.98 -18.95 -15.42
N LYS A 75 -11.16 -19.22 -14.85
CA LYS A 75 -12.17 -18.19 -14.54
C LYS A 75 -11.66 -17.12 -13.58
N VAL A 76 -10.88 -17.50 -12.56
CA VAL A 76 -10.27 -16.53 -11.63
C VAL A 76 -9.26 -15.64 -12.35
N ARG A 77 -8.42 -16.22 -13.22
CA ARG A 77 -7.43 -15.46 -14.02
C ARG A 77 -8.11 -14.51 -15.00
N GLU A 78 -9.14 -14.97 -15.71
CA GLU A 78 -9.94 -14.14 -16.62
C GLU A 78 -10.61 -12.97 -15.88
N ARG A 79 -11.22 -13.25 -14.70
CA ARG A 79 -11.84 -12.21 -13.86
C ARG A 79 -10.82 -11.16 -13.39
N ARG A 80 -9.62 -11.59 -12.99
CA ARG A 80 -8.53 -10.68 -12.58
C ARG A 80 -8.04 -9.83 -13.75
N ALA A 81 -7.81 -10.43 -14.91
CA ALA A 81 -7.38 -9.71 -16.11
C ALA A 81 -8.44 -8.68 -16.53
N ARG A 82 -9.73 -9.04 -16.48
CA ARG A 82 -10.83 -8.11 -16.77
C ARG A 82 -10.86 -6.94 -15.79
N LYS A 83 -10.72 -7.21 -14.48
CA LYS A 83 -10.66 -6.17 -13.45
C LYS A 83 -9.52 -5.18 -13.72
N GLN A 84 -8.33 -5.69 -14.06
CA GLN A 84 -7.16 -4.86 -14.40
C GLN A 84 -7.40 -4.01 -15.65
N ALA A 85 -8.01 -4.57 -16.70
CA ALA A 85 -8.34 -3.82 -17.91
C ALA A 85 -9.29 -2.65 -17.62
N ILE A 86 -10.34 -2.88 -16.81
CA ILE A 86 -11.28 -1.84 -16.39
C ILE A 86 -10.55 -0.74 -15.60
N GLN A 87 -9.70 -1.13 -14.65
CA GLN A 87 -8.92 -0.20 -13.84
C GLN A 87 -7.97 0.66 -14.67
N MET A 88 -7.27 0.07 -15.64
CA MET A 88 -6.39 0.82 -16.55
C MET A 88 -7.16 1.79 -17.44
N ALA A 89 -8.33 1.38 -17.93
CA ALA A 89 -9.21 2.27 -18.68
C ALA A 89 -9.70 3.45 -17.81
N ALA A 90 -10.08 3.18 -16.56
CA ALA A 90 -10.52 4.20 -15.62
C ALA A 90 -9.43 5.25 -15.35
N VAL A 91 -8.19 4.82 -15.12
CA VAL A 91 -7.06 5.73 -14.93
C VAL A 91 -6.88 6.67 -16.13
N ARG A 92 -7.03 6.16 -17.36
CA ARG A 92 -6.95 6.99 -18.58
C ARG A 92 -8.11 7.97 -18.68
N VAL A 93 -9.35 7.51 -18.50
CA VAL A 93 -10.54 8.39 -18.57
C VAL A 93 -10.49 9.48 -17.49
N PHE A 94 -10.14 9.13 -16.25
CA PHE A 94 -10.00 10.10 -15.17
C PHE A 94 -8.87 11.10 -15.44
N ALA A 95 -7.78 10.66 -16.05
CA ALA A 95 -6.72 11.56 -16.48
C ALA A 95 -7.23 12.54 -17.54
N GLU A 96 -7.85 12.07 -18.61
CA GLU A 96 -8.21 12.92 -19.75
C GLU A 96 -9.37 13.87 -19.44
N LYS A 97 -10.44 13.37 -18.81
CA LYS A 97 -11.67 14.14 -18.61
C LYS A 97 -11.74 14.82 -17.25
N GLY A 98 -10.91 14.38 -16.30
CA GLY A 98 -11.14 14.62 -14.88
C GLY A 98 -12.24 13.70 -14.34
N PHE A 99 -12.19 13.36 -13.06
CA PHE A 99 -13.15 12.43 -12.46
C PHE A 99 -14.59 12.93 -12.51
N SER A 100 -14.83 14.22 -12.24
CA SER A 100 -16.20 14.76 -12.15
C SER A 100 -16.96 14.58 -13.46
N ARG A 101 -16.29 14.79 -14.60
CA ARG A 101 -16.87 14.63 -15.95
C ARG A 101 -16.80 13.20 -16.48
N ALA A 102 -15.95 12.35 -15.91
CA ALA A 102 -15.87 10.95 -16.32
C ALA A 102 -17.16 10.20 -15.96
N THR A 103 -17.59 9.33 -16.88
CA THR A 103 -18.75 8.45 -16.69
C THR A 103 -18.39 6.97 -16.81
N MET A 104 -19.27 6.08 -16.36
CA MET A 104 -19.08 4.63 -16.49
C MET A 104 -19.07 4.18 -17.95
N GLU A 105 -19.83 4.88 -18.82
CA GLU A 105 -19.88 4.67 -20.27
C GLU A 105 -18.55 5.02 -20.94
N ASP A 106 -17.91 6.10 -20.50
CA ASP A 106 -16.58 6.47 -20.98
C ASP A 106 -15.55 5.38 -20.67
N ILE A 107 -15.59 4.85 -19.45
CA ILE A 107 -14.68 3.79 -19.01
C ILE A 107 -14.97 2.49 -19.77
N ALA A 108 -16.24 2.15 -20.00
CA ALA A 108 -16.64 0.98 -20.79
C ALA A 108 -16.12 1.06 -22.21
N ARG A 109 -16.27 2.23 -22.85
CA ARG A 109 -15.74 2.50 -24.19
C ARG A 109 -14.21 2.38 -24.21
N GLN A 110 -13.53 2.97 -23.24
CA GLN A 110 -12.07 2.91 -23.13
C GLN A 110 -11.53 1.50 -22.84
N ALA A 111 -12.33 0.64 -22.19
CA ALA A 111 -12.00 -0.74 -21.87
C ALA A 111 -12.47 -1.74 -22.94
N GLU A 112 -13.14 -1.28 -24.01
CA GLU A 112 -13.71 -2.09 -25.08
C GLU A 112 -14.65 -3.20 -24.56
N ILE A 113 -15.52 -2.85 -23.61
CA ILE A 113 -16.52 -3.75 -23.04
C ILE A 113 -17.88 -3.07 -22.90
N SER A 114 -18.93 -3.85 -22.70
CA SER A 114 -20.25 -3.28 -22.42
C SER A 114 -20.28 -2.62 -21.03
N VAL A 115 -21.07 -1.55 -20.91
CA VAL A 115 -21.29 -0.86 -19.62
C VAL A 115 -21.84 -1.83 -18.57
N GLY A 116 -22.76 -2.72 -18.97
CA GLY A 116 -23.27 -3.79 -18.12
C GLY A 116 -22.17 -4.71 -17.57
N THR A 117 -21.12 -4.97 -18.36
CA THR A 117 -19.96 -5.75 -17.89
C THR A 117 -19.20 -5.02 -16.80
N ILE A 118 -19.04 -3.70 -16.87
CA ILE A 118 -18.39 -2.91 -15.79
C ILE A 118 -19.19 -3.00 -14.50
N TYR A 119 -20.52 -2.88 -14.58
CA TYR A 119 -21.39 -2.93 -13.40
C TYR A 119 -21.36 -4.29 -12.67
N LEU A 120 -20.87 -5.36 -13.31
CA LEU A 120 -20.58 -6.64 -12.62
C LEU A 120 -19.38 -6.57 -11.65
N TYR A 121 -18.51 -5.56 -11.81
CA TYR A 121 -17.30 -5.38 -11.01
C TYR A 121 -17.40 -4.18 -10.07
N TYR A 122 -18.05 -3.10 -10.52
CA TYR A 122 -18.04 -1.82 -9.83
C TYR A 122 -19.43 -1.18 -9.86
N ARG A 123 -19.91 -0.74 -8.70
CA ARG A 123 -21.25 -0.15 -8.57
C ARG A 123 -21.30 1.30 -9.05
N SER A 124 -20.18 2.00 -9.01
CA SER A 124 -20.04 3.39 -9.43
C SER A 124 -18.60 3.71 -9.80
N LYS A 125 -18.36 4.92 -10.31
CA LYS A 125 -17.00 5.41 -10.59
C LYS A 125 -16.20 5.65 -9.31
N GLU A 126 -16.86 5.98 -8.20
CA GLU A 126 -16.27 6.11 -6.87
C GLU A 126 -15.76 4.74 -6.37
N ASP A 127 -16.57 3.69 -6.50
CA ASP A 127 -16.16 2.31 -6.14
C ASP A 127 -14.96 1.83 -6.98
N LEU A 128 -14.97 2.12 -8.28
CA LEU A 128 -13.84 1.85 -9.17
C LEU A 128 -12.59 2.63 -8.76
N TYR A 129 -12.75 3.90 -8.40
CA TYR A 129 -11.66 4.74 -7.91
C TYR A 129 -11.09 4.24 -6.58
N VAL A 130 -11.94 3.87 -5.63
CA VAL A 130 -11.53 3.27 -4.35
C VAL A 130 -10.75 1.98 -4.60
N SER A 131 -11.17 1.15 -5.56
CA SER A 131 -10.42 -0.05 -5.95
C SER A 131 -9.01 0.28 -6.46
N LEU A 132 -8.83 1.38 -7.22
CA LEU A 132 -7.51 1.85 -7.66
C LEU A 132 -6.64 2.33 -6.48
N LEU A 133 -7.24 3.05 -5.54
CA LEU A 133 -6.57 3.48 -4.31
C LEU A 133 -6.09 2.29 -3.48
N PHE A 134 -6.98 1.34 -3.21
CA PHE A 134 -6.65 0.14 -2.43
C PHE A 134 -5.53 -0.69 -3.05
N GLU A 135 -5.52 -0.82 -4.38
CA GLU A 135 -4.45 -1.51 -5.07
C GLU A 135 -3.12 -0.76 -5.00
N SER A 136 -3.16 0.57 -5.09
CA SER A 136 -1.97 1.43 -4.96
C SER A 136 -1.40 1.39 -3.54
N MET A 137 -2.26 1.45 -2.52
CA MET A 137 -1.88 1.31 -1.12
C MET A 137 -1.27 -0.07 -0.83
N GLN A 138 -1.84 -1.13 -1.39
CA GLN A 138 -1.32 -2.48 -1.23
C GLN A 138 0.06 -2.63 -1.89
N ARG A 139 0.23 -2.14 -3.12
CA ARG A 139 1.55 -2.12 -3.80
C ARG A 139 2.60 -1.39 -2.99
N MET A 140 2.23 -0.22 -2.44
CA MET A 140 3.12 0.58 -1.60
C MET A 140 3.51 -0.18 -0.34
N SER A 141 2.56 -0.83 0.34
CA SER A 141 2.82 -1.66 1.52
C SER A 141 3.81 -2.79 1.23
N GLU A 142 3.60 -3.50 0.11
CA GLU A 142 4.48 -4.59 -0.32
C GLU A 142 5.89 -4.09 -0.69
N ALA A 143 6.00 -2.95 -1.37
CA ALA A 143 7.28 -2.36 -1.72
C ALA A 143 8.06 -1.92 -0.48
N ILE A 144 7.41 -1.22 0.47
CA ILE A 144 8.04 -0.80 1.72
C ILE A 144 8.45 -2.03 2.55
N GLY A 145 7.60 -3.06 2.64
CA GLY A 145 7.95 -4.31 3.34
C GLY A 145 9.18 -5.01 2.77
N LYS A 146 9.36 -5.01 1.44
CA LYS A 146 10.58 -5.52 0.79
C LYS A 146 11.81 -4.65 1.11
N ILE A 147 11.65 -3.34 1.17
CA ILE A 147 12.73 -2.41 1.54
C ILE A 147 13.17 -2.64 2.99
N MET A 148 12.22 -2.80 3.92
CA MET A 148 12.52 -3.06 5.33
C MET A 148 13.29 -4.37 5.55
N THR A 149 13.05 -5.36 4.69
CA THR A 149 13.70 -6.68 4.74
C THR A 149 14.98 -6.78 3.88
N SER A 150 15.41 -5.69 3.24
CA SER A 150 16.56 -5.68 2.32
C SER A 150 17.94 -5.76 2.97
N GLY A 151 18.02 -5.69 4.31
CA GLY A 151 19.29 -5.64 5.06
C GLY A 151 20.04 -4.31 4.97
N LEU A 152 19.52 -3.33 4.22
CA LEU A 152 20.10 -1.98 4.16
C LEU A 152 19.99 -1.27 5.51
N PRO A 153 20.93 -0.34 5.83
CA PRO A 153 20.77 0.52 7.00
C PRO A 153 19.54 1.43 6.85
N PRO A 154 18.90 1.86 7.95
CA PRO A 154 17.61 2.56 7.92
C PRO A 154 17.58 3.85 7.07
N ASP A 155 18.67 4.62 7.04
CA ASP A 155 18.77 5.81 6.19
C ASP A 155 18.71 5.48 4.69
N ARG A 156 19.38 4.38 4.29
CA ARG A 156 19.30 3.86 2.92
C ARG A 156 17.95 3.23 2.60
N GLN A 157 17.26 2.66 3.60
CA GLN A 157 15.88 2.23 3.44
C GLN A 157 14.95 3.42 3.18
N LEU A 158 15.10 4.52 3.93
CA LEU A 158 14.30 5.73 3.74
C LEU A 158 14.51 6.33 2.34
N MET A 159 15.77 6.39 1.88
CA MET A 159 16.12 6.79 0.51
C MET A 159 15.44 5.89 -0.55
N ARG A 160 15.38 4.57 -0.30
CA ARG A 160 14.70 3.63 -1.22
C ARG A 160 13.19 3.86 -1.25
N VAL A 161 12.56 4.19 -0.12
CA VAL A 161 11.15 4.55 -0.07
C VAL A 161 10.88 5.84 -0.85
N TRP A 162 11.72 6.86 -0.66
CA TRP A 162 11.62 8.11 -1.42
C TRP A 162 11.73 7.90 -2.94
N ASN A 163 12.74 7.13 -3.37
CA ASN A 163 12.92 6.83 -4.78
C ASN A 163 11.77 5.99 -5.35
N TYR A 164 11.18 5.09 -4.55
CA TYR A 164 9.98 4.35 -4.95
C TYR A 164 8.80 5.30 -5.24
N PHE A 165 8.59 6.36 -4.46
CA PHE A 165 7.54 7.34 -4.75
C PHE A 165 7.77 8.03 -6.09
N TYR A 166 9.00 8.46 -6.36
CA TYR A 166 9.38 9.04 -7.65
C TYR A 166 9.17 8.06 -8.81
N ASP A 167 9.71 6.84 -8.70
CA ASP A 167 9.62 5.81 -9.74
C ASP A 167 8.16 5.43 -10.02
N TYR A 168 7.34 5.31 -8.96
CA TYR A 168 5.92 5.03 -9.09
C TYR A 168 5.20 6.13 -9.86
N HIS A 169 5.45 7.40 -9.53
CA HIS A 169 4.87 8.52 -10.26
C HIS A 169 5.38 8.59 -11.71
N ALA A 170 6.67 8.36 -11.95
CA ALA A 170 7.25 8.38 -13.29
C ALA A 170 6.63 7.30 -14.21
N HIS A 171 6.37 6.10 -13.67
CA HIS A 171 5.72 5.01 -14.41
C HIS A 171 4.21 5.20 -14.54
N TYR A 172 3.57 5.80 -13.53
CA TYR A 172 2.13 6.00 -13.47
C TYR A 172 1.80 7.48 -13.20
N PRO A 173 2.11 8.41 -14.11
CA PRO A 173 1.90 9.85 -13.88
C PRO A 173 0.43 10.16 -13.58
N GLN A 174 -0.48 9.40 -14.20
CA GLN A 174 -1.92 9.54 -14.00
C GLN A 174 -2.41 9.08 -12.62
N SER A 175 -1.63 8.27 -11.89
CA SER A 175 -1.96 7.88 -10.52
C SER A 175 -1.85 9.05 -9.52
N TYR A 176 -1.08 10.09 -9.84
CA TYR A 176 -1.05 11.30 -9.01
C TYR A 176 -2.41 11.98 -8.97
N ARG A 177 -3.11 12.04 -10.11
CA ARG A 177 -4.47 12.56 -10.20
C ARG A 177 -5.43 11.75 -9.35
N VAL A 178 -5.20 10.43 -9.24
CA VAL A 178 -5.94 9.56 -8.32
C VAL A 178 -5.63 9.92 -6.87
N LEU A 179 -4.40 10.25 -6.51
CA LEU A 179 -3.98 10.53 -5.13
C LEU A 179 -4.52 11.86 -4.57
N VAL A 180 -4.45 12.94 -5.37
CA VAL A 180 -4.96 14.27 -5.00
C VAL A 180 -6.49 14.33 -5.02
N PHE A 181 -7.13 13.31 -5.58
CA PHE A 181 -8.56 13.29 -5.76
C PHE A 181 -9.37 13.30 -4.45
N LEU A 182 -8.84 12.72 -3.37
CA LEU A 182 -9.47 12.78 -2.03
C LEU A 182 -9.59 14.21 -1.47
N GLN A 183 -8.89 15.18 -2.06
CA GLN A 183 -8.96 16.58 -1.67
C GLN A 183 -10.11 17.33 -2.37
N GLN A 184 -10.82 16.70 -3.32
CA GLN A 184 -11.92 17.36 -4.03
C GLN A 184 -13.20 17.44 -3.17
N PRO A 185 -13.82 18.63 -3.07
CA PRO A 185 -15.09 18.80 -2.38
C PRO A 185 -16.18 17.86 -2.90
N GLY A 186 -16.97 17.30 -2.00
CA GLY A 186 -18.14 16.47 -2.34
C GLY A 186 -17.82 15.03 -2.76
N LEU A 187 -16.56 14.66 -2.97
CA LEU A 187 -16.21 13.31 -3.40
C LEU A 187 -16.52 12.26 -2.32
N THR A 188 -16.20 12.55 -1.07
CA THR A 188 -16.43 11.62 0.05
C THR A 188 -17.92 11.33 0.25
N ALA A 189 -18.82 12.18 -0.25
CA ALA A 189 -20.27 11.95 -0.19
C ALA A 189 -20.72 10.71 -0.98
N GLY A 190 -20.01 10.37 -2.07
CA GLY A 190 -20.27 9.17 -2.87
C GLY A 190 -19.61 7.90 -2.33
N ILE A 191 -18.86 7.99 -1.22
CA ILE A 191 -18.09 6.89 -0.65
C ILE A 191 -18.69 6.52 0.72
N SER A 192 -18.93 5.23 0.95
CA SER A 192 -19.48 4.77 2.23
C SER A 192 -18.54 5.07 3.40
N ARG A 193 -19.09 5.35 4.59
CA ARG A 193 -18.31 5.57 5.82
C ARG A 193 -17.35 4.40 6.12
N ARG A 194 -17.81 3.16 5.89
CA ARG A 194 -16.98 1.95 6.03
C ARG A 194 -15.78 1.98 5.09
N THR A 195 -15.99 2.37 3.85
CA THR A 195 -14.93 2.48 2.85
C THR A 195 -13.93 3.59 3.20
N LEU A 196 -14.41 4.74 3.67
CA LEU A 196 -13.53 5.82 4.15
C LEU A 196 -12.68 5.36 5.34
N GLN A 197 -13.26 4.63 6.28
CA GLN A 197 -12.51 4.04 7.40
C GLN A 197 -11.44 3.06 6.90
N GLU A 198 -11.76 2.23 5.90
CA GLU A 198 -10.81 1.30 5.31
C GLU A 198 -9.66 2.02 4.56
N ILE A 199 -9.94 3.13 3.87
CA ILE A 199 -8.93 4.02 3.29
C ILE A 199 -8.00 4.54 4.40
N ASN A 200 -8.55 5.03 5.50
CA ASN A 200 -7.76 5.55 6.63
C ASN A 200 -6.85 4.47 7.23
N VAL A 201 -7.38 3.28 7.51
CA VAL A 201 -6.60 2.17 8.08
C VAL A 201 -5.45 1.74 7.15
N ARG A 202 -5.73 1.60 5.86
CA ARG A 202 -4.72 1.19 4.87
C ARG A 202 -3.64 2.26 4.67
N SER A 203 -4.03 3.55 4.63
CA SER A 203 -3.08 4.67 4.58
C SER A 203 -2.21 4.72 5.83
N ALA A 204 -2.82 4.64 7.03
CA ALA A 204 -2.12 4.69 8.31
C ALA A 204 -1.08 3.58 8.44
N ARG A 205 -1.40 2.37 7.96
CA ARG A 205 -0.47 1.24 7.89
C ARG A 205 0.78 1.57 7.08
N ASN A 206 0.63 2.15 5.89
CA ASN A 206 1.77 2.47 5.05
C ASN A 206 2.68 3.52 5.69
N PHE A 207 2.09 4.57 6.28
CA PHE A 207 2.86 5.57 7.00
C PHE A 207 3.58 4.95 8.22
N SER A 208 2.92 4.02 8.93
CA SER A 208 3.52 3.32 10.08
C SER A 208 4.78 2.54 9.69
N LEU A 209 4.77 1.88 8.53
CA LEU A 209 5.95 1.14 8.05
C LEU A 209 7.14 2.07 7.81
N VAL A 210 6.91 3.25 7.22
CA VAL A 210 7.97 4.24 7.01
C VAL A 210 8.41 4.86 8.34
N SER A 211 7.48 5.10 9.28
CA SER A 211 7.82 5.59 10.62
C SER A 211 8.72 4.62 11.38
N HIS A 212 8.54 3.30 11.22
CA HIS A 212 9.48 2.32 11.80
C HIS A 212 10.89 2.41 11.19
N ILE A 213 11.01 2.75 9.91
CA ILE A 213 12.32 2.99 9.28
C ILE A 213 12.98 4.22 9.90
N VAL A 214 12.23 5.31 10.09
CA VAL A 214 12.73 6.54 10.71
C VAL A 214 13.13 6.29 12.17
N ALA A 215 12.28 5.61 12.95
CA ALA A 215 12.56 5.25 14.34
C ALA A 215 13.87 4.42 14.44
N ALA A 216 14.04 3.40 13.59
CA ALA A 216 15.25 2.60 13.57
C ALA A 216 16.51 3.40 13.19
N ALA A 217 16.38 4.48 12.40
CA ALA A 217 17.49 5.38 12.09
C ALA A 217 17.87 6.26 13.28
N ILE A 218 16.87 6.69 14.07
CA ILE A 218 17.06 7.46 15.31
C ILE A 218 17.71 6.58 16.38
N ASP A 219 17.21 5.36 16.60
CA ASP A 219 17.74 4.41 17.58
C ASP A 219 19.21 4.07 17.33
N LYS A 220 19.63 4.07 16.05
CA LYS A 220 21.02 3.84 15.64
C LYS A 220 21.90 5.10 15.67
N GLY A 221 21.36 6.24 16.10
CA GLY A 221 22.07 7.52 16.13
C GLY A 221 22.41 8.08 14.74
N ILE A 222 21.74 7.62 13.68
CA ILE A 222 21.95 8.12 12.31
C ILE A 222 21.21 9.44 12.13
N TYR A 223 19.96 9.49 12.61
CA TYR A 223 19.13 10.71 12.61
C TYR A 223 19.00 11.27 14.02
N ARG A 224 18.78 12.58 14.10
CA ARG A 224 18.50 13.31 15.34
C ARG A 224 17.15 12.84 15.92
N PRO A 225 16.97 12.93 17.26
CA PRO A 225 15.67 12.64 17.88
C PRO A 225 14.57 13.56 17.34
N HIS A 226 13.55 12.94 16.75
CA HIS A 226 12.33 13.57 16.23
C HIS A 226 11.16 12.60 16.41
N GLU A 227 9.92 13.10 16.34
CA GLU A 227 8.76 12.22 16.24
C GLU A 227 8.74 11.54 14.86
N PRO A 228 8.85 10.20 14.76
CA PRO A 228 8.98 9.52 13.47
C PRO A 228 7.79 9.76 12.53
N ARG A 229 6.59 10.00 13.07
CA ARG A 229 5.42 10.33 12.25
C ARG A 229 5.56 11.67 11.55
N GLU A 230 6.04 12.70 12.24
CA GLU A 230 6.22 14.03 11.67
C GLU A 230 7.22 14.03 10.51
N VAL A 231 8.31 13.28 10.65
CA VAL A 231 9.30 13.12 9.56
C VAL A 231 8.66 12.49 8.31
N VAL A 232 7.81 11.49 8.50
CA VAL A 232 7.10 10.84 7.38
C VAL A 232 6.08 11.78 6.74
N ASP A 233 5.35 12.56 7.54
CA ASP A 233 4.39 13.54 7.04
C ASP A 233 5.07 14.65 6.23
N LEU A 234 6.24 15.14 6.70
CA LEU A 234 7.05 16.11 5.97
C LEU A 234 7.63 15.53 4.67
N LEU A 235 8.14 14.30 4.71
CA LEU A 235 8.63 13.58 3.54
C LEU A 235 7.51 13.45 2.49
N TRP A 236 6.32 13.03 2.92
CA TRP A 236 5.17 12.87 2.05
C TRP A 236 4.68 14.20 1.47
N SER A 237 4.59 15.23 2.30
CA SER A 237 4.17 16.58 1.90
C SER A 237 5.14 17.19 0.89
N LEU A 238 6.45 17.04 1.11
CA LEU A 238 7.48 17.49 0.19
C LEU A 238 7.35 16.80 -1.16
N PHE A 239 7.19 15.47 -1.19
CA PHE A 239 7.02 14.73 -2.43
C PHE A 239 5.76 15.16 -3.20
N LEU A 240 4.61 15.25 -2.51
CA LEU A 240 3.36 15.71 -3.11
C LEU A 240 3.48 17.13 -3.69
N GLY A 241 4.14 18.04 -2.97
CA GLY A 241 4.39 19.41 -3.43
C GLY A 241 5.26 19.44 -4.69
N LEU A 242 6.29 18.60 -4.77
CA LEU A 242 7.13 18.49 -5.97
C LEU A 242 6.36 17.98 -7.18
N VAL A 243 5.52 16.94 -7.00
CA VAL A 243 4.69 16.41 -8.09
C VAL A 243 3.66 17.45 -8.52
N HIS A 244 3.00 18.13 -7.58
CA HIS A 244 2.06 19.21 -7.87
C HIS A 244 2.71 20.31 -8.69
N LEU A 245 3.87 20.82 -8.26
CA LEU A 245 4.62 21.85 -8.97
C LEU A 245 5.03 21.38 -10.37
N SER A 246 5.47 20.13 -10.51
CA SER A 246 5.85 19.54 -11.80
C SER A 246 4.66 19.48 -12.76
N GLU A 247 3.51 19.01 -12.31
CA GLU A 247 2.30 18.93 -13.14
C GLU A 247 1.79 20.34 -13.51
N THR A 248 1.80 21.28 -12.57
CA THR A 248 1.43 22.69 -12.84
C THR A 248 2.33 23.32 -13.90
N ARG A 249 3.66 23.15 -13.78
CA ARG A 249 4.63 23.65 -14.76
C ARG A 249 4.43 23.02 -16.14
N LYS A 250 4.18 21.71 -16.20
CA LYS A 250 3.87 21.00 -17.43
C LYS A 250 2.62 21.55 -18.11
N ASN A 251 1.56 21.79 -17.35
CA ASN A 251 0.31 22.36 -17.87
C ASN A 251 0.49 23.81 -18.37
N LEU A 252 1.44 24.56 -17.81
CA LEU A 252 1.80 25.91 -18.24
C LEU A 252 2.86 25.95 -19.35
N GLY A 253 3.39 24.80 -19.79
CA GLY A 253 4.47 24.73 -20.79
C GLY A 253 5.84 25.19 -20.30
N VAL A 254 6.05 25.28 -18.98
CA VAL A 254 7.31 25.77 -18.38
C VAL A 254 8.23 24.61 -18.03
N THR A 255 9.47 24.62 -18.53
CA THR A 255 10.45 23.54 -18.26
C THR A 255 11.77 24.10 -17.68
N ILE A 256 11.78 24.40 -16.37
CA ILE A 256 12.96 24.97 -15.68
C ILE A 256 13.84 23.89 -15.02
N SER A 257 13.22 22.84 -14.47
CA SER A 257 13.92 21.72 -13.82
C SER A 257 13.05 20.47 -13.90
N THR A 258 13.69 19.31 -14.07
CA THR A 258 12.96 18.05 -14.11
C THR A 258 12.55 17.64 -12.69
N LEU A 259 11.41 16.96 -12.55
CA LEU A 259 11.03 16.32 -11.29
C LEU A 259 12.13 15.36 -10.79
N ARG A 260 12.90 14.77 -11.72
CA ARG A 260 14.04 13.90 -11.41
C ARG A 260 15.13 14.65 -10.62
N ASP A 261 15.47 15.85 -11.02
CA ASP A 261 16.53 16.60 -10.34
C ASP A 261 16.05 17.18 -9.01
N LEU A 262 14.81 17.67 -8.97
CA LEU A 262 14.23 18.26 -7.77
C LEU A 262 14.02 17.24 -6.67
N HIS A 263 13.47 16.04 -6.96
CA HIS A 263 13.26 15.04 -5.89
C HIS A 263 14.59 14.59 -5.26
N ARG A 264 15.66 14.45 -6.06
CA ARG A 264 16.98 14.07 -5.53
C ARG A 264 17.54 15.14 -4.60
N LYS A 265 17.49 16.41 -5.02
CA LYS A 265 17.95 17.55 -4.20
C LYS A 265 17.12 17.68 -2.92
N ALA A 266 15.80 17.59 -3.04
CA ALA A 266 14.87 17.70 -1.93
C ALA A 266 15.12 16.64 -0.85
N PHE A 267 15.33 15.37 -1.24
CA PHE A 267 15.68 14.34 -0.27
C PHE A 267 17.06 14.57 0.35
N ALA A 268 18.06 14.97 -0.43
CA ALA A 268 19.39 15.25 0.11
C ALA A 268 19.35 16.34 1.20
N TRP A 269 18.62 17.42 0.96
CA TRP A 269 18.44 18.51 1.94
C TRP A 269 17.64 18.08 3.16
N LEU A 270 16.56 17.32 2.97
CA LEU A 270 15.79 16.76 4.08
C LEU A 270 16.66 15.83 4.94
N GLU A 271 17.39 14.91 4.30
CA GLU A 271 18.26 13.95 4.97
C GLU A 271 19.41 14.64 5.71
N GLU A 272 20.02 15.67 5.12
CA GLU A 272 21.03 16.50 5.78
C GLU A 272 20.48 17.14 7.06
N GLY A 273 19.25 17.67 7.01
CA GLY A 273 18.57 18.23 8.18
C GLY A 273 18.30 17.20 9.29
N LEU A 274 18.05 15.94 8.91
CA LEU A 274 17.80 14.84 9.85
C LEU A 274 19.08 14.28 10.49
N ARG A 275 20.23 14.37 9.83
CA ARG A 275 21.47 13.71 10.29
C ARG A 275 22.02 14.32 11.58
N VAL A 276 22.48 13.46 12.50
CA VAL A 276 23.29 13.88 13.64
C VAL A 276 24.56 14.57 13.11
N ALA A 277 24.90 15.73 13.66
CA ALA A 277 26.11 16.44 13.27
C ALA A 277 27.32 15.51 13.49
N ARG A 278 28.17 15.35 12.47
CA ARG A 278 29.44 14.65 12.69
C ARG A 278 30.24 15.45 13.71
N PRO A 279 30.84 14.83 14.73
CA PRO A 279 31.75 15.53 15.61
C PRO A 279 32.82 16.17 14.72
N THR A 280 32.90 17.49 14.75
CA THR A 280 34.03 18.19 14.17
C THR A 280 35.26 17.67 14.91
N SER A 281 36.11 16.95 14.22
CA SER A 281 37.47 16.67 14.69
C SER A 281 38.18 18.02 14.79
N ARG A 282 37.96 18.74 15.89
CA ARG A 282 38.85 19.82 16.31
C ARG A 282 40.15 19.12 16.67
N GLY A 283 41.14 19.30 15.80
CA GLY A 283 42.48 18.78 15.97
C GLY A 283 43.02 19.10 17.35
N ALA A 284 43.57 18.07 17.97
CA ALA A 284 44.53 18.15 19.06
C ALA A 284 45.83 18.82 18.57
#